data_AF-A0A563DAR4-F1
#
_entry.id   AF-A0A563DAR4-F1
#
_cell.length_a   1.000
_cell.length_b   1.000
_cell.length_c   1.000
_cell.angle_alpha   90.00
_cell.angle_beta   90.00
_cell.angle_gamma   90.00
#
_symmetry.space_group_name_H-M   'P 1'
#
loop_
_entity.id
_entity.type
_entity.pdbx_description
1 polymer ?
#
loop_
_entity_poly.entity_id
_entity_poly.type
_entity_poly.pdbx_seq_one_letter_code
_entity_poly.pdbx_strand_id
1 'polypeptide(L)'
;MKNNIKLSLPKFITDAFPVLKDAEYIRSFATLFILYPDTQFYLFQSAGHDSLRSFILVATDYSDPLDQSYELKGMTGRYEFEFTRIVAPYRNDKFIEIRQHDDMEAGYDIRDPHGRCCYYLAEATYKPDWVE
;
A
#
# COMPACT_ATOMS: atom_id res chain seq x y z
N MET A 1 12.99 14.64 17.87
CA MET A 1 12.64 15.49 16.71
C MET A 1 11.93 14.60 15.71
N LYS A 2 10.62 14.78 15.49
CA LYS A 2 9.94 14.14 14.35
C LYS A 2 10.32 14.96 13.11
N ASN A 3 11.27 14.46 12.32
CA ASN A 3 11.46 14.98 10.98
C ASN A 3 10.24 14.55 10.18
N ASN A 4 9.25 15.43 10.08
CA ASN A 4 8.07 15.19 9.25
C ASN A 4 8.52 15.24 7.79
N ILE A 5 9.00 14.11 7.28
CA ILE A 5 9.26 13.92 5.86
C ILE A 5 7.88 14.02 5.21
N LYS A 6 7.63 15.09 4.46
CA LYS A 6 6.38 15.23 3.71
C LYS A 6 6.61 14.67 2.32
N LEU A 7 6.20 13.42 2.09
CA LEU A 7 6.20 12.85 0.76
C LEU A 7 5.12 13.54 -0.08
N SER A 8 5.51 14.21 -1.15
CA SER A 8 4.56 14.81 -2.10
C SER A 8 4.12 13.76 -3.10
N LEU A 9 2.91 13.22 -2.92
CA LEU A 9 2.33 12.30 -3.88
C LEU A 9 1.89 13.03 -5.16
N PRO A 10 2.09 12.43 -6.35
CA PRO A 10 1.48 12.90 -7.59
C PRO A 10 -0.05 13.02 -7.46
N LYS A 11 -0.61 14.06 -8.08
CA LYS A 11 -2.04 14.39 -7.96
C LYS A 11 -2.96 13.22 -8.37
N PHE A 12 -2.60 12.47 -9.41
CA PHE A 12 -3.41 11.35 -9.89
C PHE A 12 -3.56 10.24 -8.83
N ILE A 13 -2.54 10.04 -7.99
CA ILE A 13 -2.60 9.08 -6.86
C ILE A 13 -3.57 9.59 -5.80
N THR A 14 -3.49 10.88 -5.44
CA THR A 14 -4.41 11.44 -4.43
C THR A 14 -5.84 11.59 -4.94
N ASP A 15 -6.04 11.71 -6.25
CA ASP A 15 -7.37 11.77 -6.86
C ASP A 15 -8.00 10.38 -6.94
N ALA A 16 -7.20 9.33 -7.15
CA ALA A 16 -7.63 7.94 -7.07
C ALA A 16 -7.82 7.45 -5.64
N PHE A 17 -6.96 7.87 -4.71
CA PHE A 17 -7.02 7.50 -3.30
C PHE A 17 -7.13 8.74 -2.39
N PRO A 18 -8.29 9.43 -2.35
CA PRO A 18 -8.42 10.63 -1.53
C PRO A 18 -8.17 10.44 -0.03
N VAL A 19 -8.25 9.21 0.49
CA VAL A 19 -7.87 8.90 1.88
C VAL A 19 -6.41 9.29 2.21
N LEU A 20 -5.54 9.38 1.20
CA LEU A 20 -4.16 9.81 1.35
C LEU A 20 -3.98 11.33 1.43
N LYS A 21 -5.02 12.13 1.15
CA LYS A 21 -4.94 13.61 1.21
C LYS A 21 -4.71 14.11 2.64
N ASP A 22 -5.34 13.43 3.60
CA ASP A 22 -5.29 13.76 5.02
C ASP A 22 -4.44 12.76 5.82
N ALA A 23 -3.71 11.87 5.13
CA ALA A 23 -2.82 10.90 5.77
C ALA A 23 -1.39 11.45 5.88
N GLU A 24 -0.76 11.25 7.04
CA GLU A 24 0.63 11.59 7.28
C GLU A 24 1.53 10.46 6.75
N TYR A 25 2.52 10.81 5.92
CA TYR A 25 3.56 9.86 5.52
C TYR A 25 4.48 9.56 6.70
N ILE A 26 4.72 8.28 6.96
CA ILE A 26 5.56 7.82 8.08
C ILE A 26 6.93 7.39 7.60
N ARG A 27 7.00 6.41 6.69
CA ARG A 27 8.25 5.85 6.15
C ARG A 27 8.01 5.02 4.89
N SER A 28 9.08 4.71 4.16
CA SER A 28 9.07 3.66 3.14
C SER A 28 9.78 2.42 3.65
N PHE A 29 9.49 1.29 3.00
CA PHE A 29 10.21 0.04 3.22
C PHE A 29 10.83 -0.42 1.90
N ALA A 30 12.10 -0.85 1.95
CA ALA A 30 12.78 -1.48 0.83
C ALA A 30 12.21 -2.89 0.60
N THR A 31 12.32 -3.43 -0.62
CA THR A 31 12.04 -4.85 -0.88
C THR A 31 12.99 -5.73 -0.07
N LEU A 32 12.48 -6.82 0.50
CA LEU A 32 13.29 -7.79 1.26
C LEU A 32 13.86 -8.90 0.37
N PHE A 33 13.43 -8.99 -0.89
CA PHE A 33 13.89 -10.01 -1.83
C PHE A 33 14.61 -9.39 -3.04
N ILE A 34 15.68 -10.06 -3.44
CA ILE A 34 16.56 -9.70 -4.57
C ILE A 34 15.88 -9.98 -5.93
N LEU A 35 14.77 -10.71 -5.96
CA LEU A 35 14.17 -11.18 -7.21
C LEU A 35 13.52 -10.05 -8.02
N TYR A 36 13.00 -8.99 -7.38
CA TYR A 36 12.30 -7.89 -8.06
C TYR A 36 12.59 -6.54 -7.37
N PRO A 37 13.64 -5.81 -7.81
CA PRO A 37 14.17 -4.64 -7.10
C PRO A 37 13.27 -3.40 -7.12
N ASP A 38 12.21 -3.38 -7.92
CA ASP A 38 11.49 -2.15 -8.30
C ASP A 38 10.13 -1.95 -7.60
N THR A 39 9.79 -2.76 -6.60
CA THR A 39 8.59 -2.53 -5.76
C THR A 39 8.91 -1.66 -4.55
N GLN A 40 8.10 -0.63 -4.28
CA GLN A 40 8.28 0.23 -3.11
C GLN A 40 6.99 0.32 -2.29
N PHE A 41 7.13 0.15 -0.98
CA PHE A 41 6.04 0.29 -0.01
C PHE A 41 6.17 1.63 0.72
N TYR A 42 5.09 2.40 0.78
CA TYR A 42 5.02 3.68 1.49
C TYR A 42 3.92 3.62 2.56
N LEU A 43 4.30 3.79 3.83
CA LEU A 43 3.37 3.83 4.95
C LEU A 43 2.83 5.24 5.17
N PHE A 44 1.51 5.31 5.25
CA PHE A 44 0.75 6.47 5.64
C PHE A 44 -0.13 6.13 6.85
N GLN A 45 -0.37 7.11 7.71
CA GLN A 45 -1.29 6.98 8.82
C GLN A 45 -2.29 8.14 8.82
N SER A 46 -3.55 7.84 9.07
CA SER A 46 -4.59 8.86 9.20
C SER A 46 -5.40 8.60 10.46
N ALA A 47 -5.81 9.68 11.13
CA ALA A 47 -6.74 9.60 12.24
C ALA A 47 -8.10 9.13 11.71
N GLY A 48 -8.45 7.87 11.96
CA GLY A 48 -9.80 7.37 11.73
C GLY A 48 -10.76 7.88 12.80
N HIS A 49 -12.04 7.59 12.61
CA HIS A 49 -13.09 8.00 13.55
C HIS A 49 -12.87 7.43 14.97
N ASP A 50 -12.44 6.15 15.05
CA ASP A 50 -12.29 5.44 16.32
C ASP A 50 -10.85 4.95 16.59
N SER A 51 -9.98 4.90 15.58
CA SER A 51 -8.60 4.43 15.72
C SER A 51 -7.68 4.97 14.61
N LEU A 52 -6.36 4.89 14.84
CA LEU A 52 -5.36 5.22 13.83
C LEU A 52 -5.39 4.18 12.71
N ARG A 53 -5.68 4.61 11.48
CA ARG A 53 -5.68 3.73 10.30
C ARG A 53 -4.32 3.83 9.62
N SER A 54 -3.75 2.68 9.28
CA SER A 54 -2.50 2.61 8.54
C SER A 54 -2.77 2.15 7.11
N PHE A 55 -2.14 2.81 6.15
CA PHE A 55 -2.27 2.53 4.73
C PHE A 55 -0.90 2.31 4.12
N ILE A 56 -0.79 1.33 3.25
CA ILE A 56 0.41 1.04 2.49
C ILE A 56 0.09 1.30 1.01
N LEU A 57 0.65 2.39 0.50
CA LEU A 57 0.68 2.63 -0.94
C LEU A 57 1.82 1.80 -1.52
N VAL A 58 1.53 1.00 -2.52
CA VAL A 58 2.52 0.20 -3.21
C VAL A 58 2.71 0.74 -4.61
N ALA A 59 3.97 0.94 -4.99
CA ALA A 59 4.37 1.26 -6.35
C ALA A 59 5.14 0.06 -6.91
N THR A 60 4.75 -0.44 -8.08
CA THR A 60 5.40 -1.58 -8.71
C THR A 60 5.30 -1.47 -10.23
N ASP A 61 6.25 -2.01 -10.97
CA ASP A 61 6.17 -2.17 -12.42
C ASP A 61 5.56 -3.53 -12.83
N TYR A 62 5.11 -4.34 -11.86
CA TYR A 62 4.47 -5.62 -12.10
C TYR A 62 3.16 -5.46 -12.86
N SER A 63 2.96 -6.36 -13.84
CA SER A 63 1.72 -6.46 -14.62
C SER A 63 0.69 -7.38 -13.98
N ASP A 64 1.15 -8.33 -13.14
CA ASP A 64 0.30 -9.31 -12.47
C ASP A 64 0.27 -9.08 -10.93
N PRO A 65 -0.82 -8.54 -10.39
CA PRO A 65 -0.94 -8.27 -8.97
C PRO A 65 -1.04 -9.54 -8.08
N LEU A 66 -1.17 -10.74 -8.67
CA LEU A 66 -1.20 -12.02 -7.95
C LEU A 66 0.14 -12.45 -7.36
N ASP A 67 1.21 -12.35 -8.14
CA ASP A 67 2.57 -12.70 -7.70
C ASP A 67 3.00 -11.83 -6.51
N GLN A 68 2.64 -10.55 -6.58
CA GLN A 68 2.83 -9.61 -5.49
C GLN A 68 2.05 -10.02 -4.24
N SER A 69 0.82 -10.51 -4.37
CA SER A 69 0.04 -11.02 -3.23
C SER A 69 0.71 -12.20 -2.52
N TYR A 70 1.39 -13.09 -3.26
CA TYR A 70 2.11 -14.22 -2.69
C TYR A 70 3.41 -13.78 -1.99
N GLU A 71 4.11 -12.78 -2.53
CA GLU A 71 5.26 -12.17 -1.86
C GLU A 71 4.82 -11.47 -0.56
N LEU A 72 3.75 -10.69 -0.59
CA LEU A 72 3.16 -10.03 0.57
C LEU A 72 2.71 -11.02 1.64
N LYS A 73 2.18 -12.19 1.24
CA LYS A 73 1.84 -13.29 2.16
C LYS A 73 3.09 -13.95 2.78
N GLY A 74 4.22 -13.97 2.07
CA GLY A 74 5.51 -14.45 2.60
C GLY A 74 6.26 -13.42 3.47
N MET A 75 5.81 -12.16 3.47
CA MET A 75 6.38 -11.05 4.24
C MET A 75 5.87 -10.97 5.69
N THR A 76 4.83 -11.72 6.04
CA THR A 76 4.32 -11.80 7.42
C THR A 76 5.40 -12.39 8.33
N GLY A 77 5.96 -11.56 9.21
CA GLY A 77 7.07 -11.89 10.12
C GLY A 77 8.36 -11.14 9.83
N ARG A 78 8.58 -10.64 8.60
CA ARG A 78 9.79 -9.87 8.24
C ARG A 78 9.57 -8.37 8.09
N TYR A 79 8.32 -7.95 7.85
CA TYR A 79 7.94 -6.54 7.83
C TYR A 79 7.08 -6.19 9.05
N GLU A 80 7.17 -4.93 9.48
CA GLU A 80 6.39 -4.35 10.56
C GLU A 80 4.89 -4.16 10.21
N PHE A 81 4.36 -4.71 9.10
CA PHE A 81 2.95 -4.58 8.71
C PHE A 81 2.34 -5.81 8.03
N GLU A 82 1.01 -5.89 8.07
CA GLU A 82 0.19 -6.92 7.40
C GLU A 82 -1.00 -6.26 6.70
N PHE A 83 -1.22 -6.59 5.41
CA PHE A 83 -2.36 -6.07 4.66
C PHE A 83 -3.67 -6.68 5.11
N THR A 84 -4.69 -5.85 5.28
CA THR A 84 -6.01 -6.27 5.73
C THR A 84 -7.07 -6.13 4.63
N ARG A 85 -7.04 -5.04 3.87
CA ARG A 85 -8.06 -4.71 2.85
C ARG A 85 -7.45 -3.89 1.72
N ILE A 86 -7.90 -4.13 0.49
CA ILE A 86 -7.56 -3.26 -0.66
C ILE A 86 -8.58 -2.12 -0.72
N VAL A 87 -8.08 -0.91 -0.96
CA VAL A 87 -8.89 0.30 -1.18
C VAL A 87 -9.14 0.42 -2.68
N ALA A 88 -10.40 0.39 -3.09
CA ALA A 88 -10.74 0.54 -4.50
C ALA A 88 -10.42 1.98 -4.98
N PRO A 89 -9.67 2.15 -6.09
CA PRO A 89 -9.41 3.47 -6.63
C PRO A 89 -10.71 4.16 -7.05
N TYR A 90 -10.78 5.46 -6.82
CA TYR A 90 -11.94 6.33 -7.09
C TYR A 90 -13.20 5.97 -6.27
N ARG A 91 -13.12 5.03 -5.32
CA ARG A 91 -14.26 4.49 -4.56
C ARG A 91 -13.87 4.19 -3.10
N ASN A 92 -13.52 5.27 -2.37
CA ASN A 92 -12.97 5.24 -1.00
C ASN A 92 -13.81 4.50 0.07
N ASP A 93 -15.10 4.32 -0.19
CA ASP A 93 -16.05 3.65 0.70
C ASP A 93 -16.16 2.15 0.45
N LYS A 94 -15.56 1.65 -0.64
CA LYS A 94 -15.55 0.24 -0.99
C LYS A 94 -14.18 -0.35 -0.68
N PHE A 95 -14.19 -1.19 0.34
CA PHE A 95 -13.08 -2.07 0.65
C PHE A 95 -13.35 -3.43 0.03
N ILE A 96 -12.32 -4.05 -0.50
CA ILE A 96 -12.38 -5.41 -0.98
C ILE A 96 -11.52 -6.23 -0.03
N GLU A 97 -12.15 -7.21 0.61
CA GLU A 97 -11.46 -8.13 1.51
C GLU A 97 -10.47 -8.95 0.70
N ILE A 98 -9.22 -9.00 1.16
CA ILE A 98 -8.21 -9.85 0.56
C ILE A 98 -8.50 -11.28 1.05
N ARG A 99 -9.13 -12.11 0.22
CA ARG A 99 -9.28 -13.54 0.55
C ARG A 99 -8.05 -14.31 0.10
N GLN A 100 -7.73 -15.37 0.82
CA GLN A 100 -6.75 -16.35 0.34
C GLN A 100 -7.26 -16.89 -1.00
N HIS A 101 -6.45 -16.72 -2.05
CA HIS A 101 -6.72 -17.15 -3.43
C HIS A 101 -7.68 -16.28 -4.26
N ASP A 102 -8.07 -15.09 -3.79
CA ASP A 102 -8.72 -14.13 -4.68
C ASP A 102 -7.66 -13.51 -5.61
N ASP A 103 -7.91 -13.62 -6.91
CA ASP A 103 -7.15 -12.88 -7.92
C ASP A 103 -7.33 -11.39 -7.65
N MET A 104 -6.24 -10.61 -7.69
CA MET A 104 -6.38 -9.15 -7.78
C MET A 104 -6.99 -8.85 -9.15
N GLU A 105 -8.31 -8.86 -9.21
CA GLU A 105 -9.11 -8.51 -10.39
C GLU A 105 -8.68 -7.17 -10.99
N ALA A 106 -8.88 -7.03 -12.31
CA ALA A 106 -8.66 -5.78 -13.01
C ALA A 106 -9.44 -4.63 -12.34
N GLY A 107 -8.75 -3.55 -11.97
CA GLY A 107 -9.35 -2.35 -11.39
C GLY A 107 -8.98 -2.03 -9.93
N TYR A 108 -8.03 -2.77 -9.35
CA TYR A 108 -7.48 -2.48 -8.02
C TYR A 108 -6.25 -1.57 -8.04
N ASP A 109 -5.68 -1.36 -9.21
CA ASP A 109 -4.55 -0.48 -9.44
C ASP A 109 -4.93 0.75 -10.28
N ILE A 110 -4.10 1.77 -10.16
CA ILE A 110 -4.01 2.87 -11.12
C ILE A 110 -2.64 2.80 -11.77
N ARG A 111 -2.58 3.12 -13.05
CA ARG A 111 -1.31 3.22 -13.76
C ARG A 111 -0.83 4.65 -13.79
N ASP A 112 0.49 4.80 -13.69
CA ASP A 112 1.16 6.03 -14.07
C ASP A 112 0.74 6.42 -15.52
N PRO A 113 0.55 7.70 -15.84
CA PRO A 113 0.19 8.15 -17.20
C PRO A 113 1.11 7.67 -18.33
N HIS A 114 2.36 7.34 -18.02
CA HIS A 114 3.37 6.76 -18.91
C HIS A 114 3.37 5.22 -18.92
N GLY A 115 2.53 4.58 -18.11
CA GLY A 115 2.31 3.14 -18.06
C GLY A 115 3.46 2.31 -17.51
N ARG A 116 4.44 2.93 -16.83
CA ARG A 116 5.65 2.25 -16.32
C ARG A 116 5.46 1.67 -14.92
N CYS A 117 4.58 2.27 -14.12
CA CYS A 117 4.28 1.78 -12.78
C CYS A 117 2.77 1.68 -12.56
N CYS A 118 2.40 0.65 -11.81
CA CYS A 118 1.09 0.43 -11.22
C CYS A 118 1.14 0.81 -9.73
N TYR A 119 0.04 1.36 -9.23
CA TYR A 119 -0.13 1.73 -7.83
C TYR A 119 -1.41 1.15 -7.29
N TYR A 120 -1.34 0.53 -6.12
CA TYR A 120 -2.52 0.13 -5.36
C TYR A 120 -2.35 0.53 -3.90
N LEU A 121 -3.48 0.62 -3.21
CA LEU A 121 -3.53 1.04 -1.82
C LEU A 121 -4.19 -0.04 -0.98
N ALA A 122 -3.51 -0.44 0.09
CA ALA A 122 -4.06 -1.35 1.08
C ALA A 122 -4.15 -0.67 2.45
N GLU A 123 -5.21 -0.96 3.18
CA GLU A 123 -5.21 -0.82 4.63
C GLU A 123 -4.36 -1.93 5.24
N ALA A 124 -3.61 -1.61 6.29
CA ALA A 124 -2.69 -2.53 6.93
C ALA A 124 -2.75 -2.39 8.45
N THR A 125 -2.46 -3.48 9.14
CA THR A 125 -2.05 -3.42 10.54
C THR A 125 -0.56 -3.09 10.57
N TYR A 126 -0.15 -2.04 11.28
CA TYR A 126 1.26 -1.67 11.44
C TYR A 126 1.68 -1.86 12.90
N LYS A 127 2.73 -2.65 13.13
CA LYS A 127 3.30 -3.00 14.44
C LYS A 127 4.82 -2.85 14.38
N PRO A 128 5.37 -1.67 14.76
CA PRO A 128 6.81 -1.43 14.72
C PRO A 128 7.63 -2.33 15.66
N ASP A 129 6.99 -2.93 16.68
CA ASP A 129 7.64 -3.78 17.68
C ASP A 129 7.52 -5.29 17.37
N TRP A 130 7.22 -5.68 16.13
CA TRP A 130 7.19 -7.10 15.77
C TRP A 130 8.61 -7.68 15.83
N VAL A 131 8.90 -8.39 16.92
CA VAL A 131 10.06 -9.28 17.07
C VAL A 131 9.55 -10.70 16.85
N GLU A 132 10.19 -11.40 15.91
CA GLU A 132 9.90 -12.79 15.50
C GLU A 132 9.88 -13.78 16.69
#